data_AF-A0A504LD05-F1
#
_entry.id   AF-A0A504LD05-F1
#
_cell.length_a   1.000
_cell.length_b   1.000
_cell.length_c   1.000
_cell.angle_alpha   90.00
_cell.angle_beta   90.00
_cell.angle_gamma   90.00
#
_symmetry.space_group_name_H-M   'P 1'
#
loop_
_entity.id
_entity.type
_entity.pdbx_description
1 polymer ?
#
loop_
_entity_poly.entity_id
_entity_poly.type
_entity_poly.pdbx_seq_one_letter_code
_entity_poly.pdbx_strand_id
1 'polypeptide(L)'
;MDKHNDGLAPGRPERRRRARRVTVATMRAVSPLPPPEEVFADWLLSVPHDADLETAAQRKIALIDSRGALHPDVLRLRTLLAVVAGTGTQSTRAGNL
;
A
#
# COMPACT_ATOMS: atom_id res chain seq x y z
N MET A 1 -8.73 68.41 -13.15
CA MET A 1 -9.08 67.00 -13.38
C MET A 1 -7.80 66.24 -13.71
N ASP A 2 -7.17 65.56 -12.75
CA ASP A 2 -7.53 64.18 -12.30
C ASP A 2 -7.23 63.18 -13.44
N LYS A 3 -6.36 62.16 -13.34
CA LYS A 3 -5.70 61.50 -12.21
C LYS A 3 -4.43 60.79 -12.71
N HIS A 4 -3.50 60.59 -11.77
CA HIS A 4 -2.51 59.53 -11.80
C HIS A 4 -3.17 58.18 -12.12
N ASN A 5 -2.53 57.34 -12.93
CA ASN A 5 -2.64 55.92 -12.72
C ASN A 5 -1.26 55.28 -12.84
N ASP A 6 -0.68 55.14 -11.65
CA ASP A 6 0.42 54.27 -11.30
C ASP A 6 0.06 52.81 -11.57
N GLY A 7 1.08 51.97 -11.76
CA GLY A 7 0.93 50.53 -11.57
C GLY A 7 0.63 49.69 -12.81
N LEU A 8 1.67 49.42 -13.61
CA LEU A 8 1.81 48.07 -14.18
C LEU A 8 3.29 47.71 -14.40
N ALA A 9 3.94 47.24 -13.33
CA ALA A 9 5.09 46.36 -13.40
C ALA A 9 4.82 45.15 -12.49
N PRO A 10 5.46 43.98 -12.67
CA PRO A 10 6.07 43.41 -13.88
C PRO A 10 5.35 42.10 -14.27
N GLY A 11 5.72 41.53 -15.42
CA GLY A 11 5.32 40.19 -15.83
C GLY A 11 5.52 39.18 -14.70
N ARG A 12 4.49 38.38 -14.45
CA ARG A 12 4.45 37.30 -13.45
C ARG A 12 5.73 36.48 -13.56
N PRO A 13 6.48 36.22 -12.46
CA PRO A 13 7.43 35.14 -12.48
C PRO A 13 6.61 33.87 -12.70
N GLU A 14 6.84 33.22 -13.85
CA GLU A 14 6.48 31.83 -14.06
C GLU A 14 6.78 31.11 -12.76
N ARG A 15 5.73 30.60 -12.12
CA ARG A 15 5.87 29.59 -11.09
C ARG A 15 6.61 28.46 -11.78
N ARG A 16 7.94 28.46 -11.69
CA ARG A 16 8.75 27.26 -11.70
C ARG A 16 8.16 26.42 -10.59
N ARG A 17 7.13 25.64 -10.91
CA ARG A 17 6.81 24.39 -10.26
C ARG A 17 8.06 23.57 -10.48
N ARG A 18 9.10 23.84 -9.67
CA ARG A 18 10.05 22.82 -9.27
C ARG A 18 9.11 21.72 -8.82
N ALA A 19 8.96 20.70 -9.65
CA ALA A 19 8.28 19.49 -9.27
C ALA A 19 9.06 19.01 -8.06
N ARG A 20 8.60 19.43 -6.87
CA ARG A 20 9.19 19.10 -5.59
C ARG A 20 9.08 17.59 -5.61
N ARG A 21 10.22 16.89 -5.71
CA ARG A 21 10.24 15.43 -5.71
C ARG A 21 9.44 15.03 -4.49
N VAL A 22 8.21 14.57 -4.72
CA VAL A 22 7.32 14.20 -3.62
C VAL A 22 7.97 12.95 -3.06
N THR A 23 8.49 13.07 -1.85
CA THR A 23 9.16 11.92 -1.21
C THR A 23 8.12 10.85 -0.94
N VAL A 24 8.51 9.58 -0.93
CA VAL A 24 7.60 8.47 -0.58
C VAL A 24 6.93 8.71 0.78
N ALA A 25 7.64 9.33 1.72
CA ALA A 25 7.10 9.75 3.01
C ALA A 25 6.01 10.82 2.87
N THR A 26 6.18 11.79 1.97
CA THR A 26 5.15 12.81 1.66
C THR A 26 3.95 12.16 0.96
N MET A 27 4.14 11.23 0.02
CA MET A 27 3.04 10.53 -0.64
C MET A 27 2.23 9.67 0.35
N ARG A 28 2.90 8.99 1.29
CA ARG A 28 2.27 8.23 2.38
C ARG A 28 1.40 9.08 3.33
N ALA A 29 1.69 10.37 3.44
CA ALA A 29 0.88 11.28 4.27
C ALA A 29 -0.42 11.73 3.57
N VAL A 30 -0.49 11.63 2.24
CA VAL A 30 -1.67 12.05 1.46
C VAL A 30 -2.57 10.87 1.07
N SER A 31 -2.02 9.66 1.07
CA SER A 31 -2.77 8.41 0.87
C SER A 31 -2.26 7.42 1.92
N PRO A 32 -2.98 7.24 3.05
CA PRO A 32 -2.64 6.19 4.00
C PRO A 32 -2.62 4.85 3.27
N LEU A 33 -1.69 3.97 3.65
CA LEU A 33 -1.62 2.63 3.07
C LEU A 33 -2.99 1.96 3.27
N PRO A 34 -3.56 1.31 2.23
CA PRO A 34 -4.81 0.58 2.41
C PRO A 34 -4.65 -0.41 3.57
N PRO A 35 -5.68 -0.57 4.41
CA PRO A 35 -5.62 -1.49 5.51
C PRO A 35 -5.28 -2.91 5.01
N PRO A 36 -4.47 -3.68 5.75
CA PRO A 36 -3.93 -4.93 5.27
C PRO A 36 -5.00 -5.98 4.94
N GLU A 37 -6.19 -5.89 5.55
CA GLU A 37 -7.34 -6.73 5.23
C GLU A 37 -7.92 -6.43 3.84
N GLU A 38 -7.97 -5.16 3.43
CA GLU A 38 -8.40 -4.80 2.08
C GLU A 38 -7.41 -5.31 1.04
N VAL A 39 -6.11 -5.19 1.31
CA VAL A 39 -5.07 -5.73 0.42
C VAL A 39 -5.14 -7.26 0.35
N PHE A 40 -5.49 -7.92 1.45
CA PHE A 40 -5.69 -9.36 1.48
C PHE A 40 -6.94 -9.79 0.70
N ALA A 41 -8.06 -9.08 0.86
CA ALA A 41 -9.30 -9.34 0.13
C ALA A 41 -9.14 -9.09 -1.37
N ASP A 42 -8.51 -7.98 -1.75
CA ASP A 42 -8.16 -7.67 -3.14
C ASP A 42 -7.25 -8.75 -3.73
N TRP A 43 -6.25 -9.20 -2.97
CA TRP A 43 -5.41 -10.31 -3.38
C TRP A 43 -6.22 -11.60 -3.60
N LEU A 44 -7.11 -11.98 -2.68
CA LEU A 44 -7.96 -13.16 -2.84
C LEU A 44 -8.81 -13.08 -4.12
N LEU A 45 -9.40 -11.92 -4.40
CA LEU A 45 -10.19 -11.69 -5.61
C LEU A 45 -9.33 -11.72 -6.88
N SER A 46 -8.04 -11.43 -6.77
CA SER A 46 -7.09 -11.49 -7.89
C SER A 46 -6.58 -12.91 -8.19
N VAL A 47 -6.72 -13.86 -7.25
CA VAL A 47 -6.30 -15.25 -7.46
C VAL A 47 -7.32 -15.95 -8.36
N PRO A 48 -6.89 -16.59 -9.46
CA PRO A 48 -7.79 -17.38 -10.30
C PRO A 48 -8.48 -18.48 -9.49
N HIS A 49 -9.76 -18.75 -9.76
CA HIS A 49 -10.55 -19.75 -9.04
C HIS A 49 -9.96 -21.17 -9.13
N ASP A 50 -9.24 -21.48 -10.20
CA ASP A 50 -8.58 -22.78 -10.41
C ASP A 50 -7.17 -22.85 -9.80
N ALA A 51 -6.67 -21.76 -9.22
CA ALA A 51 -5.34 -21.70 -8.64
C ALA A 51 -5.33 -22.16 -7.18
N ASP A 52 -4.29 -22.89 -6.82
CA ASP A 52 -4.06 -23.30 -5.44
C ASP A 52 -3.74 -22.09 -4.54
N LEU A 53 -4.67 -21.78 -3.64
CA LEU A 53 -4.58 -20.63 -2.74
C LEU A 53 -3.38 -20.73 -1.79
N GLU A 54 -3.01 -21.94 -1.37
CA GLU A 54 -1.87 -22.17 -0.48
C GLU A 54 -0.55 -21.80 -1.18
N THR A 55 -0.34 -22.33 -2.40
CA THR A 55 0.83 -22.01 -3.22
C THR A 55 0.88 -20.53 -3.59
N ALA A 56 -0.27 -19.93 -3.91
CA ALA A 56 -0.36 -18.50 -4.20
C ALA A 56 0.01 -17.65 -2.98
N ALA A 57 -0.47 -18.01 -1.79
CA ALA A 57 -0.14 -17.35 -0.55
C ALA A 57 1.37 -17.47 -0.23
N GLN A 58 1.94 -18.68 -0.39
CA GLN A 58 3.37 -18.92 -0.16
C GLN A 58 4.26 -18.06 -1.07
N ARG A 59 3.90 -17.92 -2.35
CA ARG A 59 4.59 -17.02 -3.29
C ARG A 59 4.49 -15.56 -2.86
N LYS A 60 3.33 -15.12 -2.36
CA LYS A 60 3.13 -13.76 -1.87
C LYS A 60 3.94 -13.48 -0.60
N ILE A 61 4.04 -14.45 0.31
CA ILE A 61 4.89 -14.38 1.52
C ILE A 61 6.37 -14.26 1.12
N ALA A 62 6.85 -15.11 0.20
CA ALA A 62 8.23 -15.03 -0.26
C ALA A 62 8.59 -13.66 -0.88
N LEU A 63 7.64 -13.05 -1.61
CA LEU A 63 7.80 -11.68 -2.12
C LEU A 63 7.87 -10.64 -0.99
N ILE A 64 7.04 -10.76 0.04
CA ILE A 64 7.09 -9.86 1.21
C ILE A 64 8.42 -10.02 1.95
N ASP A 65 8.84 -11.25 2.20
CA ASP A 65 10.06 -11.59 2.94
C ASP A 65 11.32 -11.13 2.18
N SER A 66 11.34 -11.28 0.84
CA SER A 66 12.45 -10.81 -0.01
C SER A 66 12.66 -9.29 0.03
N ARG A 67 11.60 -8.53 0.37
CA ARG A 67 11.65 -7.07 0.45
C ARG A 67 12.06 -6.55 1.83
N GLY A 68 12.27 -7.43 2.81
CA GLY A 68 12.67 -7.03 4.17
C GLY A 68 11.65 -6.12 4.84
N ALA A 69 10.35 -6.40 4.67
CA ALA A 69 9.29 -5.51 5.12
C ALA A 69 9.19 -5.45 6.66
N LEU A 70 9.65 -4.35 7.26
CA LEU A 70 9.55 -4.06 8.70
C LEU A 70 8.26 -3.32 9.10
N HIS A 71 7.35 -3.07 8.15
CA HIS A 71 6.14 -2.29 8.42
C HIS A 71 5.06 -3.14 9.11
N PRO A 72 4.43 -2.67 10.20
CA PRO A 72 3.44 -3.45 10.96
C PRO A 72 2.28 -3.94 10.09
N ASP A 73 1.77 -3.11 9.17
CA ASP A 73 0.67 -3.51 8.28
C ASP A 73 1.11 -4.61 7.30
N VAL A 74 2.36 -4.59 6.86
CA VAL A 74 2.89 -5.61 5.93
C VAL A 74 3.15 -6.93 6.67
N LEU A 75 3.60 -6.84 7.93
CA LEU A 75 3.69 -8.01 8.81
C LEU A 75 2.31 -8.61 9.07
N ARG A 76 1.29 -7.77 9.25
CA ARG A 76 -0.10 -8.22 9.43
C ARG A 76 -0.64 -8.91 8.17
N LEU A 77 -0.38 -8.36 6.99
CA LEU A 77 -0.69 -9.01 5.71
C LEU A 77 0.03 -10.36 5.56
N ARG A 78 1.32 -10.42 5.92
CA ARG A 78 2.09 -11.69 5.92
C ARG A 78 1.44 -12.73 6.81
N THR A 79 0.97 -12.35 8.00
CA THR A 79 0.28 -13.27 8.92
C THR A 79 -1.03 -13.79 8.33
N LEU A 80 -1.84 -12.92 7.70
CA LEU A 80 -3.07 -13.36 7.03
C LEU A 80 -2.79 -14.36 5.91
N LEU A 81 -1.76 -14.10 5.09
CA LEU A 81 -1.32 -15.02 4.05
C LEU A 81 -0.78 -16.33 4.63
N ALA A 82 -0.09 -16.31 5.77
CA ALA A 82 0.46 -17.51 6.41
C ALA A 82 -0.65 -18.46 6.89
N VAL A 83 -1.79 -17.91 7.36
CA VAL A 83 -2.99 -18.68 7.69
C VAL A 83 -3.54 -19.38 6.44
N VAL A 84 -3.64 -18.66 5.31
CA VAL A 84 -4.10 -19.24 4.03
C VAL A 84 -3.14 -20.30 3.51
N ALA A 85 -1.82 -20.12 3.68
CA ALA A 85 -0.80 -21.07 3.25
C ALA A 85 -0.75 -22.37 4.09
N GLY A 86 -1.65 -22.55 5.07
CA GLY A 86 -1.63 -23.70 5.99
C GLY A 86 -0.41 -23.73 6.93
N THR A 87 0.43 -22.70 6.91
CA THR A 87 1.62 -22.57 7.77
C THR A 87 1.32 -21.90 9.11
N GLY A 88 0.19 -21.20 9.19
CA GLY A 88 -0.40 -20.83 10.47
C GLY A 88 -0.89 -22.10 11.13
N THR A 89 -0.36 -22.44 12.31
CA THR A 89 -0.91 -23.50 13.14
C THR A 89 -2.31 -23.09 13.62
N GLN A 90 -3.31 -23.14 12.74
CA GLN A 90 -4.66 -23.42 13.17
C GLN A 90 -4.63 -24.88 13.59
N SER A 91 -4.19 -25.09 14.83
CA SER A 91 -4.40 -26.33 15.56
C SER A 91 -5.90 -26.46 15.70
N THR A 92 -6.53 -26.96 14.63
CA THR A 92 -7.82 -27.59 14.68
C THR A 92 -7.62 -28.80 15.56
N ARG A 93 -7.78 -28.62 16.87
CA ARG A 93 -8.38 -29.64 17.73
C ARG A 93 -9.84 -29.79 17.31
N ALA A 94 -10.07 -30.31 16.09
CA ALA A 94 -11.25 -31.09 15.78
C ALA A 94 -10.83 -32.54 16.01
N GLY A 95 -11.16 -33.04 17.18
CA GLY A 95 -10.77 -34.36 17.63
C GLY A 95 -10.93 -34.43 19.13
N ASN A 96 -12.18 -34.59 19.59
CA ASN A 96 -12.59 -35.80 20.27
C ASN A 96 -14.12 -35.81 20.41
N LEU A 97 -14.69 -36.91 19.90
CA LEU A 97 -16.05 -37.37 20.15
C LEU A 97 -16.36 -37.47 21.64
#